data_AF-K1SZC0-F1
#
_entry.id   AF-K1SZC0-F1
#
_cell.length_a   1.000
_cell.length_b   1.000
_cell.length_c   1.000
_cell.angle_alpha   90.00
_cell.angle_beta   90.00
_cell.angle_gamma   90.00
#
_symmetry.space_group_name_H-M   'P 1'
#
loop_
_entity.id
_entity.type
_entity.pdbx_description
1 polymer ?
#
loop_
_entity_poly.entity_id
_entity_poly.type
_entity_poly.pdbx_seq_one_letter_code
_entity_poly.pdbx_strand_id
1 'polypeptide(L)'
;YALYQRLPGDTYLFNGDSDVVYYRTVAEAIADRYPTSPYVQSLQAEVERMDARIDLMSRVTERGYPDLELTDMYGKQVRLSSLAGKVVLLDFWSAEAGTGNALNADLKEIYAKYADRGFEVYQVAVDTSKPLWITAVQEQQLPWISVSDLRGSASAALRLYNVQRLPANFLIDR
;
A
#
# COMPACT_ATOMS: atom_id res chain seq x y z
N TYR A 1 15.30 -31.54 4.15
CA TYR A 1 13.84 -31.67 4.34
C TYR A 1 13.24 -30.76 5.43
N ALA A 2 13.94 -29.71 5.90
CA ALA A 2 13.45 -28.83 6.97
C ALA A 2 12.82 -27.50 6.51
N LEU A 3 12.86 -27.18 5.21
CA LEU A 3 12.46 -25.86 4.67
C LEU A 3 10.94 -25.62 4.59
N TYR A 4 10.11 -26.65 4.83
CA TYR A 4 8.65 -26.57 4.69
C TYR A 4 7.89 -26.97 5.96
N GLN A 5 8.54 -26.96 7.13
CA GLN A 5 7.81 -27.20 8.38
C GLN A 5 6.90 -26.01 8.69
N ARG A 6 5.60 -26.29 8.88
CA ARG A 6 4.59 -25.32 9.32
C ARG A 6 4.41 -25.47 10.83
N LEU A 7 4.43 -24.35 11.57
CA LEU A 7 4.07 -24.33 12.99
C LEU A 7 2.54 -24.23 13.15
N PRO A 8 1.98 -24.61 14.33
CA PRO A 8 0.55 -24.43 14.60
C PRO A 8 0.20 -22.95 14.61
N GLY A 9 -0.80 -22.53 13.82
CA GLY A 9 -1.19 -21.12 13.67
C GLY A 9 -0.93 -20.53 12.27
N ASP A 10 -0.66 -21.37 11.28
CA ASP A 10 -0.58 -21.01 9.85
C ASP A 10 0.43 -19.90 9.51
N THR A 11 1.46 -19.75 10.35
CA THR A 11 2.60 -18.89 10.08
C THR A 11 3.72 -19.75 9.48
N TYR A 12 4.18 -19.40 8.28
CA TYR A 12 5.34 -20.04 7.66
C TYR A 12 6.58 -19.76 8.51
N LEU A 13 7.40 -20.78 8.76
CA LEU A 13 8.62 -20.70 9.59
C LEU A 13 9.68 -19.76 8.97
N PHE A 14 9.55 -19.48 7.68
CA PHE A 14 10.37 -18.52 6.96
C PHE A 14 9.49 -17.44 6.31
N ASN A 15 9.78 -16.19 6.62
CA ASN A 15 9.20 -15.01 6.00
C ASN A 15 10.07 -14.62 4.81
N GLY A 16 9.49 -14.64 3.61
CA GLY A 16 10.24 -14.59 2.35
C GLY A 16 11.06 -13.32 2.12
N ASP A 17 10.86 -12.28 2.93
CA ASP A 17 11.54 -10.99 2.80
C ASP A 17 12.67 -10.81 3.83
N SER A 18 12.62 -11.50 4.98
CA SER A 18 13.73 -11.48 5.98
C SER A 18 14.74 -12.60 5.76
N ASP A 19 14.34 -13.68 5.10
CA ASP A 19 15.10 -14.93 5.15
C ASP A 19 15.96 -15.22 3.92
N VAL A 20 15.98 -14.31 2.93
CA VAL A 20 16.84 -14.41 1.73
C VAL A 20 18.31 -14.62 2.08
N VAL A 21 18.76 -14.04 3.20
CA VAL A 21 20.13 -14.18 3.69
C VAL A 21 20.46 -15.65 3.97
N TYR A 22 19.53 -16.40 4.56
CA TYR A 22 19.72 -17.84 4.82
C TYR A 22 19.72 -18.66 3.53
N TYR A 23 18.85 -18.33 2.57
CA TYR A 23 18.84 -18.99 1.26
C TYR A 23 20.15 -18.75 0.49
N ARG A 24 20.70 -17.53 0.54
CA ARG A 24 22.00 -17.19 -0.07
C ARG A 24 23.15 -17.97 0.58
N THR A 25 23.24 -17.99 1.91
CA THR A 25 24.29 -18.71 2.62
C THR A 25 24.26 -20.21 2.33
N VAL A 26 23.07 -20.81 2.26
CA VAL A 26 22.91 -22.25 1.94
C VAL A 26 23.28 -22.51 0.48
N ALA A 27 22.88 -21.64 -0.45
CA ALA A 27 23.22 -21.77 -1.87
C ALA A 27 24.74 -21.71 -2.11
N GLU A 28 25.43 -20.76 -1.48
CA GLU A 28 26.88 -20.60 -1.56
C GLU A 28 27.62 -21.82 -0.97
N ALA A 29 27.20 -22.29 0.21
CA ALA A 29 27.83 -23.45 0.87
C ALA A 29 27.65 -24.76 0.08
N ILE A 30 26.49 -24.96 -0.55
CA ILE A 30 26.23 -26.15 -1.36
C ILE A 30 26.93 -26.06 -2.73
N ALA A 31 27.03 -24.86 -3.32
CA ALA A 31 27.77 -24.64 -4.56
C ALA A 31 29.27 -24.92 -4.40
N ASP A 32 29.87 -24.54 -3.28
CA ASP A 32 31.28 -24.81 -2.96
C ASP A 32 31.55 -26.31 -2.76
N ARG A 33 30.60 -27.02 -2.14
CA ARG A 33 30.74 -28.45 -1.82
C ARG A 33 30.35 -29.38 -2.98
N TYR A 34 29.39 -28.99 -3.82
CA TYR A 34 28.78 -29.84 -4.86
C TYR A 34 28.37 -29.06 -6.13
N PRO A 35 29.34 -28.57 -6.92
CA PRO A 35 29.10 -27.62 -8.02
C PRO A 35 28.30 -28.17 -9.22
N THR A 36 28.27 -29.50 -9.42
CA THR A 36 27.54 -30.16 -10.53
C THR A 36 26.16 -30.68 -10.15
N SER A 37 25.70 -30.41 -8.93
CA SER A 37 24.40 -30.90 -8.45
C SER A 37 23.24 -30.11 -9.08
N PRO A 38 22.20 -30.79 -9.63
CA PRO A 38 21.03 -30.12 -10.21
C PRO A 38 20.23 -29.29 -9.18
N TYR A 39 20.43 -29.57 -7.88
CA TYR A 39 19.84 -28.82 -6.78
C TYR A 39 20.45 -27.43 -6.62
N VAL A 40 21.73 -27.23 -6.98
CA VAL A 40 22.40 -25.91 -6.92
C VAL A 40 21.77 -24.94 -7.91
N GLN A 41 21.50 -25.40 -9.14
CA GLN A 41 20.89 -24.57 -10.17
C GLN A 41 19.47 -24.14 -9.79
N SER A 42 18.68 -25.06 -9.20
CA SER A 42 17.32 -24.76 -8.75
C SER A 42 17.33 -23.77 -7.58
N LEU A 43 18.25 -23.94 -6.63
CA LEU A 43 18.39 -23.05 -5.47
C LEU A 43 18.90 -21.66 -5.87
N GLN A 44 19.85 -21.57 -6.81
CA GLN A 44 20.32 -20.29 -7.37
C GLN A 44 19.19 -19.55 -8.11
N ALA A 45 18.40 -20.24 -8.93
CA ALA A 45 17.25 -19.62 -9.58
C ALA A 45 16.18 -19.14 -8.58
N GLU A 46 16.04 -19.82 -7.45
CA GLU A 46 15.15 -19.41 -6.38
C GLU A 46 15.68 -18.18 -5.63
N VAL A 47 16.99 -18.12 -5.34
CA VAL A 47 17.67 -16.93 -4.81
C VAL A 47 17.53 -15.74 -5.76
N GLU A 48 17.74 -15.92 -7.07
CA GLU A 48 17.56 -14.85 -8.06
C GLU A 48 16.12 -14.34 -8.13
N ARG A 49 15.13 -15.22 -8.04
CA ARG A 49 13.71 -14.82 -7.98
C ARG A 49 13.40 -14.05 -6.71
N MET A 50 13.97 -14.46 -5.58
CA MET A 50 13.80 -13.78 -4.31
C MET A 50 14.53 -12.44 -4.30
N ASP A 51 15.73 -12.34 -4.84
CA ASP A 51 16.50 -11.10 -5.01
C ASP A 51 15.78 -10.13 -5.97
N ALA A 52 15.18 -10.62 -7.05
CA ALA A 52 14.35 -9.80 -7.95
C ALA A 52 13.07 -9.31 -7.27
N ARG A 53 12.45 -10.13 -6.41
CA ARG A 53 11.32 -9.72 -5.59
C ARG A 53 11.74 -8.69 -4.54
N ILE A 54 12.90 -8.88 -3.91
CA ILE A 54 13.46 -7.92 -2.95
C ILE A 54 13.89 -6.64 -3.65
N ASP A 55 14.41 -6.65 -4.88
CA ASP A 55 14.71 -5.41 -5.65
C ASP A 55 13.42 -4.66 -6.03
N LEU A 56 12.38 -5.39 -6.41
CA LEU A 56 11.07 -4.80 -6.66
C LEU A 56 10.49 -4.18 -5.38
N MET A 57 10.62 -4.88 -4.24
CA MET A 57 10.17 -4.40 -2.93
C MET A 57 11.07 -3.31 -2.35
N SER A 58 12.38 -3.32 -2.63
CA SER A 58 13.37 -2.33 -2.19
C SER A 58 13.18 -1.01 -2.93
N ARG A 59 12.82 -1.04 -4.22
CA ARG A 59 12.38 0.17 -4.95
C ARG A 59 11.09 0.77 -4.38
N VAL A 60 10.24 -0.06 -3.77
CA VAL A 60 9.06 0.39 -3.02
C VAL A 60 9.44 0.90 -1.63
N THR A 61 10.47 0.35 -0.98
CA THR A 61 10.93 0.78 0.36
C THR A 61 11.89 1.97 0.34
N GLU A 62 12.72 2.16 -0.69
CA GLU A 62 13.56 3.35 -0.89
C GLU A 62 12.75 4.60 -1.29
N ARG A 63 11.49 4.41 -1.72
CA ARG A 63 10.52 5.50 -1.98
C ARG A 63 9.28 5.50 -1.07
N GLY A 64 9.20 4.62 -0.08
CA GLY A 64 8.16 4.56 0.96
C GLY A 64 6.74 4.21 0.50
N TYR A 65 6.26 4.78 -0.61
CA TYR A 65 4.95 4.62 -1.20
C TYR A 65 4.95 5.39 -2.53
N PRO A 66 4.18 4.97 -3.56
CA PRO A 66 4.17 5.70 -4.81
C PRO A 66 3.45 7.05 -4.61
N ASP A 67 4.16 8.14 -4.90
CA ASP A 67 3.66 9.50 -4.67
C ASP A 67 2.44 9.79 -5.55
N LEU A 68 1.40 10.36 -4.94
CA LEU A 68 0.17 10.75 -5.60
C LEU A 68 0.05 12.25 -5.57
N GLU A 69 -0.05 12.86 -6.74
CA GLU A 69 -0.39 14.26 -6.90
C GLU A 69 -1.80 14.37 -7.45
N LEU A 70 -2.73 14.80 -6.60
CA LEU A 70 -4.14 14.93 -6.96
C LEU A 70 -4.67 16.30 -6.56
N THR A 71 -5.79 16.69 -7.18
CA THR A 71 -6.39 18.00 -6.95
C THR A 71 -7.46 17.91 -5.87
N ASP A 72 -7.38 18.79 -4.88
CA ASP A 72 -8.36 18.97 -3.81
C ASP A 72 -9.60 19.76 -4.30
N MET A 73 -10.66 19.82 -3.50
CA MET A 73 -11.90 20.54 -3.78
C MET A 73 -11.68 22.02 -4.14
N TYR A 74 -10.63 22.64 -3.60
CA TYR A 74 -10.24 24.03 -3.87
C TYR A 74 -9.40 24.21 -5.15
N GLY A 75 -9.12 23.14 -5.90
CA GLY A 75 -8.26 23.22 -7.09
C GLY A 75 -6.76 23.23 -6.76
N LYS A 76 -6.39 23.03 -5.50
CA LYS A 76 -4.98 22.93 -5.08
C LYS A 76 -4.47 21.51 -5.33
N GLN A 77 -3.30 21.39 -5.94
CA GLN A 77 -2.60 20.12 -6.03
C GLN A 77 -2.02 19.77 -4.65
N VAL A 78 -2.40 18.59 -4.15
CA VAL A 78 -1.86 18.03 -2.93
C VAL A 78 -1.07 16.79 -3.30
N ARG A 79 0.16 16.72 -2.80
CA ARG A 79 1.02 15.54 -2.95
C ARG A 79 0.96 14.70 -1.70
N LEU A 80 0.91 13.39 -1.85
CA LEU A 80 1.00 12.46 -0.73
C LEU A 80 2.33 12.62 0.02
N SER A 81 3.42 12.84 -0.72
CA SER A 81 4.75 13.16 -0.16
C SER A 81 4.78 14.43 0.69
N SER A 82 3.84 15.37 0.52
CA SER A 82 3.76 16.56 1.39
C SER A 82 3.32 16.24 2.81
N LEU A 83 2.79 15.03 3.04
CA LEU A 83 2.34 14.52 4.33
C LEU A 83 3.36 13.54 4.96
N ALA A 84 4.53 13.38 4.34
CA ALA A 84 5.60 12.54 4.87
C ALA A 84 5.98 12.93 6.31
N GLY A 85 6.21 11.95 7.17
CA GLY A 85 6.47 12.13 8.60
C GLY A 85 5.22 12.15 9.49
N LYS A 86 4.02 12.16 8.91
CA LYS A 86 2.77 11.79 9.59
C LYS A 86 2.38 10.35 9.25
N VAL A 87 1.57 9.73 10.11
CA VAL A 87 0.88 8.48 9.76
C VAL A 87 -0.28 8.85 8.85
N VAL A 88 -0.26 8.42 7.60
CA VAL A 88 -1.26 8.80 6.60
C VAL A 88 -2.16 7.61 6.28
N LEU A 89 -3.46 7.75 6.48
CA LEU A 89 -4.43 6.80 5.95
C LEU A 89 -4.88 7.23 4.56
N LEU A 90 -4.45 6.48 3.56
CA LEU A 90 -4.91 6.61 2.18
C LEU A 90 -6.21 5.82 1.99
N ASP A 91 -7.33 6.53 1.84
CA ASP A 91 -8.68 5.94 1.73
C ASP A 91 -9.24 6.16 0.33
N PHE A 92 -9.53 5.09 -0.40
CA PHE A 92 -10.14 5.14 -1.72
C PHE A 92 -11.65 4.91 -1.60
N TRP A 93 -12.44 5.90 -2.04
CA TRP A 93 -13.89 5.86 -1.94
C TRP A 93 -14.56 6.48 -3.16
N SER A 94 -15.89 6.38 -3.22
CA SER A 94 -16.72 7.05 -4.22
C SER A 94 -17.99 7.55 -3.54
N ALA A 95 -18.33 8.82 -3.76
CA ALA A 95 -19.55 9.43 -3.29
C ALA A 95 -20.79 8.84 -4.00
N GLU A 96 -20.65 8.39 -5.26
CA GLU A 96 -21.72 7.73 -6.02
C GLU A 96 -22.09 6.36 -5.41
N ALA A 97 -21.16 5.70 -4.70
CA ALA A 97 -21.38 4.36 -4.17
C ALA A 97 -22.36 4.27 -2.98
N GLY A 98 -22.83 5.40 -2.42
CA GLY A 98 -23.88 5.50 -1.38
C GLY A 98 -23.59 4.86 -0.01
N THR A 99 -22.67 3.90 0.04
CA THR A 99 -22.25 3.12 1.22
C THR A 99 -21.10 3.78 1.99
N GLY A 100 -20.49 4.82 1.44
CA GLY A 100 -19.36 5.54 2.06
C GLY A 100 -19.72 6.30 3.34
N ASN A 101 -20.99 6.63 3.58
CA ASN A 101 -21.39 7.49 4.69
C ASN A 101 -21.12 6.87 6.07
N ALA A 102 -21.33 5.56 6.21
CA ALA A 102 -21.05 4.85 7.47
C ALA A 102 -19.54 4.79 7.74
N LEU A 103 -18.76 4.48 6.71
CA LEU A 103 -17.30 4.37 6.82
C LEU A 103 -16.65 5.72 7.11
N ASN A 104 -17.16 6.80 6.50
CA ASN A 104 -16.74 8.16 6.82
C ASN A 104 -17.10 8.58 8.24
N ALA A 105 -18.23 8.12 8.79
CA ALA A 105 -18.60 8.40 10.17
C ALA A 105 -17.63 7.73 11.17
N ASP A 106 -17.32 6.45 10.96
CA ASP A 106 -16.33 5.73 11.77
C ASP A 106 -14.93 6.39 11.66
N LEU A 107 -14.57 6.80 10.44
CA LEU A 107 -13.27 7.42 10.18
C LEU A 107 -13.12 8.78 10.88
N LYS A 108 -14.20 9.56 11.02
CA LYS A 108 -14.20 10.80 11.82
C LYS A 108 -13.88 10.56 13.28
N GLU A 109 -14.41 9.51 13.88
CA GLU A 109 -14.11 9.21 15.27
C GLU A 109 -12.63 8.87 15.47
N ILE A 110 -12.06 8.11 14.52
CA ILE A 110 -10.63 7.78 14.52
C ILE A 110 -9.79 9.04 14.32
N TYR A 111 -10.14 9.85 13.30
CA TYR A 111 -9.43 11.08 13.01
C TYR A 111 -9.44 12.05 14.20
N ALA A 112 -10.60 12.25 14.84
CA ALA A 112 -10.69 13.10 16.03
C ALA A 112 -9.81 12.63 17.21
N LYS A 113 -9.56 11.32 17.33
CA LYS A 113 -8.71 10.75 18.39
C LYS A 113 -7.21 10.85 18.09
N TYR A 114 -6.83 10.79 16.82
CA TYR A 114 -5.43 10.64 16.41
C TYR A 114 -4.86 11.84 15.64
N ALA A 115 -5.67 12.78 15.16
CA ALA A 115 -5.22 13.95 14.40
C ALA A 115 -4.12 14.73 15.13
N ASP A 116 -4.31 14.99 16.43
CA ASP A 116 -3.33 15.68 17.28
C ASP A 116 -2.04 14.88 17.54
N ARG A 117 -2.03 13.57 17.21
CA ARG A 117 -0.89 12.66 17.40
C ARG A 117 -0.08 12.47 16.10
N GLY A 118 -0.37 13.26 15.07
CA GLY A 118 0.29 13.17 13.77
C GLY A 118 -0.31 12.09 12.87
N PHE A 119 -1.61 11.83 12.99
CA PHE A 119 -2.38 11.05 12.03
C PHE A 119 -3.07 11.99 11.03
N GLU A 120 -3.02 11.66 9.76
CA GLU A 120 -3.64 12.41 8.67
C GLU A 120 -4.43 11.45 7.79
N VAL A 121 -5.55 11.91 7.24
CA VAL A 121 -6.33 11.11 6.27
C VAL A 121 -6.19 11.77 4.90
N TYR A 122 -5.77 10.98 3.92
CA TYR A 122 -5.68 11.37 2.52
C TYR A 122 -6.70 10.57 1.73
N GLN A 123 -7.87 11.16 1.52
CA GLN A 123 -9.00 10.46 0.94
C GLN A 123 -9.10 10.75 -0.56
N VAL A 124 -9.04 9.69 -1.39
CA VAL A 124 -9.09 9.75 -2.85
C VAL A 124 -10.47 9.35 -3.33
N ALA A 125 -11.22 10.33 -3.85
CA ALA A 125 -12.52 10.11 -4.47
C ALA A 125 -12.37 9.70 -5.93
N VAL A 126 -12.97 8.58 -6.27
CA VAL A 126 -12.96 7.95 -7.60
C VAL A 126 -14.28 8.25 -8.33
N ASP A 127 -14.81 9.46 -8.14
CA ASP A 127 -16.03 9.91 -8.81
C ASP A 127 -15.71 10.55 -10.16
N THR A 128 -16.68 10.61 -11.06
CA THR A 128 -16.54 11.36 -12.34
C THR A 128 -17.15 12.77 -12.24
N SER A 129 -18.07 12.97 -11.29
CA SER A 129 -18.79 14.22 -11.10
C SER A 129 -18.20 15.03 -9.94
N LYS A 130 -17.46 16.10 -10.29
CA LYS A 130 -16.94 17.08 -9.32
C LYS A 130 -18.01 17.65 -8.39
N PRO A 131 -19.17 18.15 -8.88
CA PRO A 131 -20.16 18.74 -7.99
C PRO A 131 -20.75 17.71 -7.03
N LEU A 132 -20.97 16.47 -7.46
CA LEU A 132 -21.48 15.41 -6.58
C LEU A 132 -20.50 15.10 -5.46
N TRP A 133 -19.22 14.94 -5.80
CA TRP A 133 -18.15 14.72 -4.83
C TRP A 133 -18.02 15.88 -3.84
N ILE A 134 -17.97 17.13 -4.32
CA ILE A 134 -17.86 18.31 -3.45
C ILE A 134 -19.06 18.41 -2.51
N THR A 135 -20.28 18.22 -3.01
CA THR A 135 -21.48 18.23 -2.17
C THR A 135 -21.39 17.15 -1.10
N ALA A 136 -20.99 15.93 -1.44
CA ALA A 136 -20.85 14.84 -0.47
C ALA A 136 -19.80 15.15 0.61
N VAL A 137 -18.65 15.71 0.24
CA VAL A 137 -17.60 16.13 1.19
C VAL A 137 -18.11 17.23 2.11
N GLN A 138 -18.85 18.22 1.58
CA GLN A 138 -19.39 19.34 2.34
C GLN A 138 -20.54 18.93 3.27
N GLU A 139 -21.49 18.14 2.79
CA GLU A 139 -22.60 17.61 3.60
C GLU A 139 -22.08 16.75 4.75
N GLN A 140 -21.02 15.97 4.47
CA GLN A 140 -20.39 15.16 5.49
C GLN A 140 -19.37 15.94 6.33
N GLN A 141 -19.07 17.21 6.05
CA GLN A 141 -18.11 18.01 6.83
C GLN A 141 -16.80 17.25 7.10
N LEU A 142 -16.20 16.65 6.06
CA LEU A 142 -14.98 15.86 6.23
C LEU A 142 -13.80 16.78 6.56
N PRO A 143 -13.14 16.62 7.73
CA PRO A 143 -12.12 17.55 8.22
C PRO A 143 -10.71 17.29 7.64
N TRP A 144 -10.54 16.26 6.82
CA TRP A 144 -9.27 15.82 6.27
C TRP A 144 -9.11 16.21 4.79
N ILE A 145 -7.98 15.82 4.20
CA ILE A 145 -7.65 16.13 2.81
C ILE A 145 -8.46 15.20 1.89
N SER A 146 -9.35 15.77 1.08
CA SER A 146 -10.11 15.06 0.07
C SER A 146 -9.63 15.44 -1.32
N VAL A 147 -9.18 14.48 -2.12
CA VAL A 147 -8.69 14.73 -3.48
C VAL A 147 -9.40 13.87 -4.52
N SER A 148 -9.43 14.32 -5.76
CA SER A 148 -9.98 13.55 -6.88
C SER A 148 -9.30 13.90 -8.20
N ASP A 149 -9.14 12.91 -9.07
CA ASP A 149 -8.77 13.15 -10.48
C ASP A 149 -9.96 13.20 -11.43
N LEU A 150 -11.19 13.00 -10.93
CA LEU A 150 -12.44 13.00 -11.69
C LEU A 150 -12.48 11.99 -12.86
N ARG A 151 -11.61 10.98 -12.83
CA ARG A 151 -11.46 10.01 -13.93
C ARG A 151 -12.18 8.69 -13.67
N GLY A 152 -12.88 8.55 -12.54
CA GLY A 152 -13.57 7.31 -12.20
C GLY A 152 -12.64 6.10 -12.21
N SER A 153 -13.09 4.99 -12.81
CA SER A 153 -12.30 3.76 -12.96
C SER A 153 -11.00 3.93 -13.75
N ALA A 154 -10.87 5.01 -14.54
CA ALA A 154 -9.65 5.35 -15.26
C ALA A 154 -8.68 6.21 -14.42
N SER A 155 -8.90 6.30 -13.10
CA SER A 155 -8.02 7.04 -12.20
C SER A 155 -6.58 6.52 -12.23
N ALA A 156 -5.63 7.45 -12.24
CA ALA A 156 -4.21 7.10 -12.13
C ALA A 156 -3.88 6.52 -10.75
N ALA A 157 -4.58 6.99 -9.71
CA ALA A 157 -4.36 6.57 -8.34
C ALA A 157 -4.75 5.10 -8.11
N LEU A 158 -5.88 4.67 -8.70
CA LEU A 158 -6.30 3.26 -8.67
C LEU A 158 -5.27 2.33 -9.32
N ARG A 159 -4.71 2.73 -10.46
CA ARG A 159 -3.70 1.93 -11.17
C ARG A 159 -2.39 1.88 -10.39
N LEU A 160 -1.98 2.99 -9.80
CA LEU A 160 -0.73 3.10 -9.05
C LEU A 160 -0.74 2.22 -7.78
N TYR A 161 -1.87 2.19 -7.07
CA TYR A 161 -2.08 1.38 -5.86
C TYR A 161 -2.74 0.01 -6.13
N ASN A 162 -2.91 -0.36 -7.40
CA ASN A 162 -3.56 -1.59 -7.84
C ASN A 162 -4.91 -1.89 -7.13
N VAL A 163 -5.73 -0.85 -6.94
CA VAL A 163 -7.03 -0.95 -6.29
C VAL A 163 -8.07 -1.44 -7.29
N GLN A 164 -8.62 -2.65 -7.05
CA GLN A 164 -9.60 -3.29 -7.93
C GLN A 164 -11.05 -3.18 -7.42
N ARG A 165 -11.24 -2.90 -6.13
CA ARG A 165 -12.55 -2.79 -5.48
C ARG A 165 -12.54 -1.63 -4.49
N LEU A 166 -13.68 -0.95 -4.38
CA LEU A 166 -13.90 0.15 -3.44
C LEU A 166 -14.92 -0.30 -2.39
N PRO A 167 -14.80 0.17 -1.13
CA PRO A 167 -13.71 0.99 -0.59
C PRO A 167 -12.40 0.20 -0.39
N ALA A 168 -11.26 0.89 -0.41
CA ALA A 168 -9.94 0.31 -0.13
C ALA A 168 -9.06 1.29 0.63
N ASN A 169 -8.35 0.79 1.66
CA ASN A 169 -7.66 1.65 2.62
C ASN A 169 -6.22 1.16 2.78
N PHE A 170 -5.26 2.08 2.76
CA PHE A 170 -3.84 1.80 2.98
C PHE A 170 -3.33 2.70 4.10
N LEU A 171 -2.64 2.11 5.07
CA LEU A 171 -1.98 2.86 6.12
C LEU A 171 -0.51 3.04 5.76
N ILE A 172 -0.09 4.29 5.64
CA ILE A 172 1.28 4.70 5.39
C ILE A 172 1.87 5.13 6.73
N ASP A 173 2.94 4.45 7.14
CA ASP A 173 3.69 4.81 8.35
C ASP A 173 4.69 5.94 8.06
N ARG A 174 5.30 6.46 9.12
CA ARG A 174 6.20 7.63 9.11
C ARG A 174 7.50 7.41 8.34
#